data_AF-A0AAN8UV59-F1
#
_entry.id   AF-A0AAN8UV59-F1
#
_cell.length_a   1.000
_cell.length_b   1.000
_cell.length_c   1.000
_cell.angle_alpha   90.00
_cell.angle_beta   90.00
_cell.angle_gamma   90.00
#
_symmetry.space_group_name_H-M   'P 1'
#
loop_
_entity.id
_entity.type
_entity.pdbx_description
1 polymer ?
#
loop_
_entity_poly.entity_id
_entity_poly.type
_entity_poly.pdbx_seq_one_letter_code
_entity_poly.pdbx_strand_id
1 'polypeptide(L)'
;MDIEQRQAELIEYYVKKAESHKGSSLSSIIVEATSHPSLFAFSEILAVPNVLEISMDSFLEELSINSSPVSVSSVQLQGTESSAYLDVLRLFAHGTWSDYKSNAGCLPQLVPDQVLKLKQLTVLTLAEKNKVLPYDQLMHELDVTNVRELEDFLINECMYAGIVRGKLDQLRRCFEVQFAAGRDLRPEQLGTMIQTLTNW
;
A
#
# COMPACT_ATOMS: atom_id res chain seq x y z
N MET A 1 16.98 9.85 -3.74
CA MET A 1 16.99 11.31 -3.66
C MET A 1 15.82 11.96 -4.40
N ASP A 2 15.75 11.98 -5.74
CA ASP A 2 14.64 12.69 -6.43
C ASP A 2 13.25 12.10 -6.14
N ILE A 3 13.14 10.77 -5.99
CA ILE A 3 11.83 10.15 -5.71
C ILE A 3 11.39 10.46 -4.29
N GLU A 4 12.22 10.20 -3.27
CA GLU A 4 11.94 10.42 -1.84
C GLU A 4 11.50 11.87 -1.56
N GLN A 5 12.20 12.84 -2.15
CA GLN A 5 11.86 14.25 -1.98
C GLN A 5 10.50 14.60 -2.60
N ARG A 6 10.16 14.03 -3.77
CA ARG A 6 8.85 14.22 -4.40
C ARG A 6 7.72 13.56 -3.60
N GLN A 7 7.96 12.39 -2.98
CA GLN A 7 6.93 11.74 -2.15
C GLN A 7 6.72 12.51 -0.85
N ALA A 8 7.75 13.08 -0.24
CA ALA A 8 7.64 13.84 1.00
C ALA A 8 6.63 15.01 0.90
N GLU A 9 6.70 15.80 -0.18
CA GLU A 9 5.75 16.90 -0.43
C GLU A 9 4.31 16.39 -0.59
N LEU A 10 4.14 15.23 -1.23
CA LEU A 10 2.83 14.60 -1.43
C LEU A 10 2.28 14.00 -0.14
N ILE A 11 3.13 13.38 0.68
CA ILE A 11 2.76 12.85 1.98
C ILE A 11 2.26 14.00 2.86
N GLU A 12 3.01 15.10 2.96
CA GLU A 12 2.60 16.27 3.74
C GLU A 12 1.28 16.85 3.22
N TYR A 13 1.10 16.94 1.89
CA TYR A 13 -0.15 17.37 1.28
C TYR A 13 -1.33 16.49 1.69
N TYR A 14 -1.20 15.16 1.57
CA TYR A 14 -2.29 14.22 1.87
C TYR A 14 -2.56 14.10 3.37
N VAL A 15 -1.53 14.18 4.23
CA VAL A 15 -1.67 14.23 5.68
C VAL A 15 -2.47 15.46 6.09
N LYS A 16 -2.08 16.65 5.63
CA LYS A 16 -2.81 17.90 5.93
C LYS A 16 -4.24 17.89 5.39
N LYS A 17 -4.44 17.31 4.21
CA LYS A 17 -5.77 17.12 3.62
C LYS A 17 -6.62 16.19 4.48
N ALA A 18 -6.07 15.07 4.95
CA ALA A 18 -6.76 14.14 5.84
C ALA A 18 -7.04 14.73 7.24
N GLU A 19 -6.16 15.58 7.78
CA GLU A 19 -6.40 16.31 9.03
C GLU A 19 -7.56 17.31 8.93
N SER A 20 -7.74 17.91 7.75
CA SER A 20 -8.75 18.94 7.50
C SER A 20 -10.14 18.38 7.17
N HIS A 21 -10.26 17.07 6.93
CA HIS A 21 -11.50 16.41 6.52
C HIS A 21 -11.88 15.29 7.50
N LYS A 22 -13.18 14.96 7.58
CA LYS A 22 -13.72 13.90 8.43
C LYS A 22 -14.77 13.08 7.70
N GLY A 23 -15.02 11.86 8.19
CA GLY A 23 -16.08 10.98 7.70
C GLY A 23 -15.91 10.58 6.23
N SER A 24 -17.00 10.62 5.46
CA SER A 24 -17.06 10.14 4.08
C SER A 24 -16.12 10.85 3.10
N SER A 25 -15.60 12.04 3.43
CA SER A 25 -14.59 12.70 2.58
C SER A 25 -13.23 12.00 2.63
N LEU A 26 -12.92 11.27 3.70
CA LEU A 26 -11.64 10.57 3.86
C LEU A 26 -11.47 9.40 2.88
N SER A 27 -12.55 8.70 2.52
CA SER A 27 -12.48 7.63 1.50
C SER A 27 -12.03 8.18 0.16
N SER A 28 -12.52 9.36 -0.25
CA SER A 28 -12.09 10.02 -1.48
C SER A 28 -10.60 10.40 -1.47
N ILE A 29 -10.11 10.85 -0.31
CA ILE A 29 -8.70 11.20 -0.11
C ILE A 29 -7.82 9.93 -0.18
N ILE A 30 -8.27 8.82 0.42
CA ILE A 30 -7.58 7.53 0.37
C ILE A 30 -7.51 7.02 -1.08
N VAL A 31 -8.60 7.08 -1.83
CA VAL A 31 -8.63 6.67 -3.25
C VAL A 31 -7.69 7.53 -4.08
N GLU A 32 -7.66 8.84 -3.85
CA GLU A 32 -6.76 9.77 -4.54
C GLU A 32 -5.29 9.47 -4.21
N ALA A 33 -4.95 9.32 -2.94
CA ALA A 33 -3.59 9.01 -2.49
C ALA A 33 -3.11 7.65 -3.01
N THR A 34 -3.93 6.61 -2.88
CA THR A 34 -3.60 5.25 -3.35
C THR A 34 -3.52 5.16 -4.87
N SER A 35 -4.16 6.06 -5.62
CA SER A 35 -4.03 6.16 -7.08
C SER A 35 -2.87 7.06 -7.55
N HIS A 36 -2.30 7.91 -6.68
CA HIS A 36 -1.32 8.93 -7.09
C HIS A 36 0.03 8.34 -7.57
N PRO A 37 0.49 8.56 -8.82
CA PRO A 37 1.60 7.81 -9.43
C PRO A 37 2.97 7.94 -8.72
N SER A 38 3.19 9.02 -7.97
CA SER A 38 4.46 9.29 -7.28
C SER A 38 4.43 9.01 -5.77
N LEU A 39 3.32 8.52 -5.23
CA LEU A 39 3.15 8.27 -3.79
C LEU A 39 3.20 6.76 -3.50
N PHE A 40 4.21 6.34 -2.74
CA PHE A 40 4.49 4.93 -2.42
C PHE A 40 4.58 4.64 -0.91
N ALA A 41 4.51 5.67 -0.06
CA ALA A 41 4.49 5.55 1.39
C ALA A 41 3.16 6.05 1.94
N PHE A 42 2.57 5.28 2.86
CA PHE A 42 1.20 5.50 3.34
C PHE A 42 1.10 5.47 4.87
N SER A 43 2.16 5.11 5.60
CA SER A 43 2.12 4.98 7.06
C SER A 43 1.77 6.31 7.75
N GLU A 44 2.27 7.43 7.24
CA GLU A 44 1.98 8.76 7.80
C GLU A 44 0.50 9.15 7.60
N ILE A 45 -0.07 8.82 6.44
CA ILE A 45 -1.50 9.06 6.16
C ILE A 45 -2.37 8.16 7.05
N LEU A 46 -1.93 6.91 7.28
CA LEU A 46 -2.60 5.97 8.18
C LEU A 46 -2.53 6.40 9.65
N ALA A 47 -1.47 7.11 10.06
CA ALA A 47 -1.27 7.58 11.43
C ALA A 47 -2.10 8.83 11.78
N VAL A 48 -2.80 9.44 10.82
CA VAL A 48 -3.63 10.62 11.06
C VAL A 48 -4.78 10.27 12.02
N PRO A 49 -4.98 11.01 13.12
CA PRO A 49 -6.01 10.70 14.12
C PRO A 49 -7.42 10.57 13.53
N ASN A 50 -7.80 11.46 12.60
CA ASN A 50 -9.11 11.39 11.92
C ASN A 50 -9.31 10.10 11.12
N VAL A 51 -8.22 9.51 10.60
CA VAL A 51 -8.23 8.24 9.86
C VAL A 51 -8.33 7.06 10.83
N LEU A 52 -7.70 7.16 12.00
CA LEU A 52 -7.80 6.17 13.07
C LEU A 52 -9.16 6.19 13.79
N GLU A 53 -9.81 7.35 13.92
CA GLU A 53 -11.16 7.50 14.49
C GLU A 53 -12.17 6.62 13.73
N ILE A 54 -12.04 6.50 12.41
CA ILE A 54 -12.88 5.61 11.58
C ILE A 54 -12.76 4.15 12.03
N SER A 55 -11.57 3.70 12.44
CA SER A 55 -11.33 2.33 12.92
C SER A 55 -11.94 2.08 14.32
N MET A 56 -12.18 3.14 15.09
CA MET A 56 -12.65 3.05 16.47
C MET A 56 -14.19 3.09 16.54
N ASP A 57 -14.82 3.84 15.64
CA ASP A 57 -16.29 3.86 15.48
C ASP A 57 -16.85 2.50 15.03
N SER A 58 -16.12 1.74 14.19
CA SER A 58 -16.53 0.39 13.76
C SER A 58 -16.59 -0.60 14.93
N PHE A 59 -15.67 -0.47 15.89
CA PHE A 59 -15.54 -1.37 17.03
C PHE A 59 -16.63 -1.12 18.09
N LEU A 60 -17.13 0.12 18.21
CA LEU A 60 -18.23 0.46 19.11
C LEU A 60 -19.60 0.03 18.56
N GLU A 61 -19.76 -0.05 17.24
CA GLU A 61 -21.00 -0.50 16.60
C GLU A 61 -21.23 -2.02 16.76
N GLU A 62 -20.16 -2.83 16.68
CA GLU A 62 -20.23 -4.29 16.93
C GLU A 62 -20.61 -4.64 18.38
N LEU A 63 -20.18 -3.85 19.37
CA LEU A 63 -20.49 -4.09 20.78
C LEU A 63 -21.94 -3.72 21.15
N SER A 64 -22.59 -2.84 20.37
CA SER A 64 -23.97 -2.41 20.59
C SER A 64 -25.02 -3.42 20.12
N ILE A 65 -24.69 -4.31 19.18
CA ILE A 65 -25.65 -5.24 18.55
C ILE A 65 -26.16 -6.35 19.51
N ASN A 66 -25.51 -6.59 20.65
CA ASN A 66 -25.90 -7.65 21.59
C ASN A 66 -26.98 -7.26 22.62
N SER A 67 -27.74 -6.17 22.42
CA SER A 67 -28.83 -5.75 23.33
C SER A 67 -30.10 -5.28 22.60
N SER A 68 -30.78 -6.20 21.90
CA SER A 68 -32.19 -6.14 21.41
C SER A 68 -32.65 -4.97 20.50
N PRO A 69 -33.67 -5.20 19.65
CA PRO A 69 -33.94 -4.34 18.50
C PRO A 69 -34.89 -3.19 18.87
N VAL A 70 -34.46 -1.95 18.67
CA VAL A 70 -35.35 -0.80 18.63
C VAL A 70 -35.15 -0.05 17.32
N SER A 71 -36.25 0.02 16.57
CA SER A 71 -36.41 0.77 15.35
C SER A 71 -36.03 2.25 15.54
N VAL A 72 -34.89 2.67 15.00
CA VAL A 72 -34.56 4.09 14.81
C VAL A 72 -33.77 4.27 13.49
N SER A 73 -34.52 4.68 12.46
CA SER A 73 -34.16 5.69 11.46
C SER A 73 -32.69 5.88 11.03
N SER A 74 -32.36 5.34 9.85
CA SER A 74 -31.69 6.07 8.74
C SER A 74 -30.36 6.83 8.96
N VAL A 75 -29.45 6.41 9.85
CA VAL A 75 -28.10 7.03 9.94
C VAL A 75 -26.91 6.06 9.81
N GLN A 76 -27.10 4.74 9.76
CA GLN A 76 -25.98 3.79 9.93
C GLN A 76 -25.60 3.01 8.66
N LEU A 77 -25.15 3.71 7.62
CA LEU A 77 -24.56 3.07 6.42
C LEU A 77 -23.25 3.73 5.95
N GLN A 78 -22.53 4.44 6.83
CA GLN A 78 -21.22 5.04 6.48
C GLN A 78 -20.00 4.37 7.14
N GLY A 79 -20.21 3.57 8.20
CA GLY A 79 -19.15 2.83 8.89
C GLY A 79 -18.58 1.66 8.08
N THR A 80 -19.41 1.01 7.25
CA THR A 80 -19.00 -0.14 6.43
C THR A 80 -18.08 0.25 5.29
N GLU A 81 -18.48 1.25 4.48
CA GLU A 81 -17.70 1.71 3.32
C GLU A 81 -16.34 2.28 3.76
N SER A 82 -16.32 3.11 4.80
CA SER A 82 -15.10 3.78 5.26
C SER A 82 -14.08 2.81 5.87
N SER A 83 -14.56 1.76 6.56
CA SER A 83 -13.69 0.70 7.12
C SER A 83 -12.95 -0.06 6.03
N ALA A 84 -13.62 -0.34 4.90
CA ALA A 84 -13.02 -1.06 3.78
C ALA A 84 -11.87 -0.26 3.13
N TYR A 85 -11.97 1.08 3.07
CA TYR A 85 -10.89 1.93 2.57
C TYR A 85 -9.69 2.00 3.53
N LEU A 86 -9.90 1.87 4.84
CA LEU A 86 -8.79 1.75 5.79
C LEU A 86 -8.02 0.45 5.58
N ASP A 87 -8.72 -0.65 5.34
CA ASP A 87 -8.08 -1.93 5.06
C ASP A 87 -7.30 -1.90 3.74
N VAL A 88 -7.79 -1.16 2.73
CA VAL A 88 -7.00 -0.84 1.53
C VAL A 88 -5.75 -0.04 1.90
N LEU A 89 -5.84 1.00 2.73
CA LEU A 89 -4.68 1.79 3.11
C LEU A 89 -3.64 0.95 3.87
N ARG A 90 -4.09 0.07 4.77
CA ARG A 90 -3.23 -0.90 5.48
C ARG A 90 -2.56 -1.89 4.51
N LEU A 91 -3.31 -2.38 3.53
CA LEU A 91 -2.79 -3.25 2.47
C LEU A 91 -1.71 -2.54 1.65
N PHE A 92 -1.89 -1.26 1.32
CA PHE A 92 -0.89 -0.49 0.56
C PHE A 92 0.35 -0.18 1.40
N ALA A 93 0.18 0.13 2.69
CA ALA A 93 1.31 0.37 3.59
C ALA A 93 2.15 -0.90 3.81
N HIS A 94 1.52 -2.06 3.93
CA HIS A 94 2.18 -3.24 4.52
C HIS A 94 1.98 -4.57 3.80
N GLY A 95 1.00 -4.68 2.90
CA GLY A 95 0.63 -5.90 2.19
C GLY A 95 1.23 -6.02 0.79
N THR A 96 0.77 -7.01 0.05
CA THR A 96 1.22 -7.35 -1.31
C THR A 96 0.04 -7.64 -2.23
N TRP A 97 0.29 -7.78 -3.53
CA TRP A 97 -0.71 -8.19 -4.51
C TRP A 97 -1.34 -9.55 -4.17
N SER A 98 -0.55 -10.49 -3.64
CA SER A 98 -1.03 -11.80 -3.18
C SER A 98 -1.98 -11.68 -1.98
N ASP A 99 -1.74 -10.73 -1.07
CA ASP A 99 -2.63 -10.44 0.06
C ASP A 99 -3.97 -9.86 -0.42
N TYR A 100 -3.95 -8.99 -1.43
CA TYR A 100 -5.18 -8.48 -2.05
C TYR A 100 -6.01 -9.61 -2.64
N LYS A 101 -5.38 -10.52 -3.40
CA LYS A 101 -6.08 -11.66 -4.02
C LYS A 101 -6.67 -12.59 -2.97
N SER A 102 -6.00 -12.78 -1.85
CA SER A 102 -6.48 -13.59 -0.73
C SER A 102 -7.68 -12.95 -0.02
N ASN A 103 -7.71 -11.62 0.06
CA ASN A 103 -8.72 -10.84 0.77
C ASN A 103 -9.74 -10.16 -0.17
N ALA A 104 -9.79 -10.56 -1.45
CA ALA A 104 -10.62 -9.94 -2.48
C ALA A 104 -12.14 -9.98 -2.18
N GLY A 105 -12.58 -10.85 -1.26
CA GLY A 105 -13.97 -10.90 -0.80
C GLY A 105 -14.34 -9.83 0.24
N CYS A 106 -13.36 -9.23 0.92
CA CYS A 106 -13.57 -8.25 1.99
C CYS A 106 -13.15 -6.83 1.58
N LEU A 107 -12.33 -6.70 0.54
CA LEU A 107 -11.80 -5.43 0.05
C LEU A 107 -12.65 -4.88 -1.10
N PRO A 108 -12.75 -3.55 -1.24
CA PRO A 108 -13.44 -2.94 -2.37
C PRO A 108 -12.63 -3.16 -3.66
N GLN A 109 -13.32 -3.12 -4.81
CA GLN A 109 -12.64 -3.28 -6.10
C GLN A 109 -11.67 -2.12 -6.34
N LEU A 110 -10.40 -2.47 -6.55
CA LEU A 110 -9.35 -1.51 -6.85
C LEU A 110 -9.45 -0.98 -8.29
N VAL A 111 -9.22 0.33 -8.42
CA VAL A 111 -9.07 1.02 -9.71
C VAL A 111 -7.78 0.55 -10.40
N PRO A 112 -7.68 0.55 -11.74
CA PRO A 112 -6.47 0.10 -12.44
C PRO A 112 -5.16 0.73 -11.93
N ASP A 113 -5.19 2.02 -11.59
CA ASP A 113 -4.03 2.75 -11.04
C ASP A 113 -3.62 2.23 -9.65
N GLN A 114 -4.59 1.85 -8.83
CA GLN A 114 -4.34 1.22 -7.52
C GLN A 114 -3.76 -0.19 -7.69
N VAL A 115 -4.29 -0.98 -8.64
CA VAL A 115 -3.76 -2.32 -8.96
C VAL A 115 -2.30 -2.22 -9.41
N LEU A 116 -2.02 -1.31 -10.34
CA LEU A 116 -0.67 -1.04 -10.81
C LEU A 116 0.27 -0.70 -9.65
N LYS A 117 -0.18 0.20 -8.78
CA LYS A 117 0.60 0.59 -7.61
C LYS A 117 0.84 -0.55 -6.63
N LEU A 118 -0.18 -1.35 -6.33
CA LEU A 118 0.00 -2.49 -5.42
C LEU A 118 1.01 -3.50 -5.98
N LYS A 119 1.01 -3.71 -7.29
CA LYS A 119 2.04 -4.50 -7.98
C LYS A 119 3.44 -3.87 -7.85
N GLN A 120 3.57 -2.56 -8.05
CA GLN A 120 4.83 -1.82 -7.85
C GLN A 120 5.36 -1.96 -6.40
N LEU A 121 4.49 -1.81 -5.41
CA LEU A 121 4.81 -1.97 -3.98
C LEU A 121 5.21 -3.41 -3.63
N THR A 122 4.64 -4.39 -4.33
CA THR A 122 5.02 -5.81 -4.20
C THR A 122 6.44 -6.03 -4.70
N VAL A 123 6.81 -5.46 -5.86
CA VAL A 123 8.19 -5.50 -6.36
C VAL A 123 9.17 -4.86 -5.38
N LEU A 124 8.82 -3.70 -4.81
CA LEU A 124 9.65 -3.04 -3.79
C LEU A 124 9.90 -3.94 -2.59
N THR A 125 8.85 -4.58 -2.06
CA THR A 125 8.95 -5.49 -0.91
C THR A 125 9.87 -6.69 -1.20
N LEU A 126 9.81 -7.23 -2.42
CA LEU A 126 10.68 -8.32 -2.84
C LEU A 126 12.14 -7.84 -3.00
N ALA A 127 12.32 -6.67 -3.61
CA ALA A 127 13.64 -6.07 -3.89
C ALA A 127 14.38 -5.63 -2.62
N GLU A 128 13.64 -5.30 -1.56
CA GLU A 128 14.20 -5.04 -0.23
C GLU A 128 14.76 -6.32 0.41
N LYS A 129 14.03 -7.43 0.29
CA LYS A 129 14.42 -8.73 0.88
C LYS A 129 15.57 -9.41 0.13
N ASN A 130 15.52 -9.42 -1.21
CA ASN A 130 16.45 -10.16 -2.05
C ASN A 130 17.05 -9.26 -3.14
N LYS A 131 18.38 -9.31 -3.30
CA LYS A 131 19.10 -8.55 -4.34
C LYS A 131 19.01 -9.18 -5.73
N VAL A 132 18.67 -10.46 -5.82
CA VAL A 132 18.45 -11.16 -7.09
C VAL A 132 17.06 -11.76 -7.04
N LEU A 133 16.18 -11.29 -7.92
CA LEU A 133 14.78 -11.68 -7.99
C LEU A 133 14.55 -12.57 -9.23
N PRO A 134 14.26 -13.87 -9.05
CA PRO A 134 13.92 -14.73 -10.16
C PRO A 134 12.63 -14.27 -10.85
N TYR A 135 12.58 -14.36 -12.17
CA TYR A 135 11.39 -14.01 -12.95
C TYR A 135 10.20 -14.86 -12.56
N ASP A 136 10.40 -16.14 -12.26
CA ASP A 136 9.29 -17.04 -11.91
C ASP A 136 8.60 -16.59 -10.61
N GLN A 137 9.36 -16.07 -9.63
CA GLN A 137 8.81 -15.50 -8.40
C GLN A 137 8.05 -14.20 -8.70
N LEU A 138 8.63 -13.30 -9.49
CA LEU A 138 7.98 -12.05 -9.87
C LEU A 138 6.69 -12.28 -10.68
N MET A 139 6.70 -13.24 -11.60
CA MET A 139 5.54 -13.64 -12.39
C MET A 139 4.41 -14.16 -11.49
N HIS A 140 4.74 -15.02 -10.52
CA HIS A 140 3.76 -15.53 -9.55
C HIS A 140 3.17 -14.42 -8.67
N GLU A 141 4.03 -13.57 -8.09
CA GLU A 141 3.60 -12.51 -7.16
C GLU A 141 2.85 -11.37 -7.85
N LEU A 142 3.13 -11.09 -9.12
CA LEU A 142 2.47 -10.03 -9.90
C LEU A 142 1.30 -10.54 -10.74
N ASP A 143 1.09 -11.86 -10.76
CA ASP A 143 0.10 -12.54 -11.62
C ASP A 143 0.31 -12.25 -13.11
N VAL A 144 1.56 -12.31 -13.55
CA VAL A 144 1.99 -12.02 -14.92
C VAL A 144 2.38 -13.32 -15.60
N THR A 145 1.82 -13.58 -16.78
CA THR A 145 1.99 -14.86 -17.48
C THR A 145 3.16 -14.86 -18.46
N ASN A 146 3.60 -13.68 -18.92
CA ASN A 146 4.63 -13.54 -19.95
C ASN A 146 5.85 -12.78 -19.42
N VAL A 147 7.04 -13.27 -19.77
CA VAL A 147 8.32 -12.60 -19.47
C VAL A 147 8.35 -11.20 -20.07
N ARG A 148 7.84 -11.01 -21.28
CA ARG A 148 7.82 -9.69 -21.93
C ARG A 148 6.98 -8.68 -21.15
N GLU A 149 5.81 -9.11 -20.69
CA GLU A 149 4.93 -8.28 -19.87
C GLU A 149 5.59 -7.94 -18.53
N LEU A 150 6.31 -8.90 -17.92
CA LEU A 150 7.08 -8.65 -16.71
C LEU A 150 8.20 -7.62 -16.96
N GLU A 151 8.97 -7.77 -18.04
CA GLU A 151 10.05 -6.83 -18.37
C GLU A 151 9.51 -5.44 -18.69
N ASP A 152 8.43 -5.34 -19.48
CA ASP A 152 7.75 -4.08 -19.78
C ASP A 152 7.24 -3.41 -18.50
N PHE A 153 6.66 -4.19 -17.57
CA PHE A 153 6.23 -3.69 -16.26
C PHE A 153 7.40 -3.20 -15.40
N LEU A 154 8.49 -3.98 -15.30
CA LEU A 154 9.66 -3.58 -14.53
C LEU A 154 10.30 -2.31 -15.10
N ILE A 155 10.38 -2.18 -16.42
CA ILE A 155 11.00 -1.02 -17.07
C ILE A 155 10.11 0.21 -16.94
N ASN A 156 8.86 0.14 -17.41
CA ASN A 156 7.98 1.30 -17.55
C ASN A 156 7.37 1.71 -16.21
N GLU A 157 6.98 0.74 -15.39
CA GLU A 157 6.22 1.01 -14.18
C GLU A 157 7.12 1.09 -12.95
N CYS A 158 8.26 0.37 -12.92
CA CYS A 158 9.12 0.35 -11.74
C CYS A 158 10.41 1.18 -11.91
N MET A 159 11.18 0.94 -12.97
CA MET A 159 12.46 1.64 -13.18
C MET A 159 12.27 3.09 -13.59
N TYR A 160 11.31 3.36 -14.49
CA TYR A 160 11.03 4.72 -14.95
C TYR A 160 10.43 5.60 -13.83
N ALA A 161 9.58 5.01 -12.99
CA ALA A 161 9.08 5.66 -11.77
C ALA A 161 10.20 5.95 -10.75
N GLY A 162 11.36 5.30 -10.88
CA GLY A 162 12.52 5.48 -10.01
C GLY A 162 12.44 4.72 -8.69
N ILE A 163 11.47 3.80 -8.55
CA ILE A 163 11.29 3.01 -7.32
C ILE A 163 12.32 1.89 -7.21
N VAL A 164 12.76 1.32 -8.33
CA VAL A 164 13.82 0.30 -8.37
C VAL A 164 14.84 0.63 -9.44
N ARG A 165 16.09 0.24 -9.24
CA ARG A 165 17.13 0.24 -10.27
C ARG A 165 17.88 -1.07 -10.23
N GLY A 166 18.24 -1.56 -11.40
CA GLY A 166 18.91 -2.84 -11.51
C GLY A 166 19.16 -3.25 -12.95
N LYS A 167 19.58 -4.49 -13.14
CA LYS A 167 19.79 -5.10 -14.45
C LYS A 167 18.85 -6.28 -14.65
N LEU A 168 18.24 -6.33 -15.83
CA LEU A 168 17.45 -7.47 -16.27
C LEU A 168 18.39 -8.46 -16.97
N ASP A 169 18.52 -9.66 -16.42
CA ASP A 169 19.28 -10.75 -17.04
C ASP A 169 18.29 -11.78 -17.59
N GLN A 170 18.04 -11.68 -18.90
CA GLN A 170 17.12 -12.56 -19.60
C GLN A 170 17.64 -14.00 -19.71
N LEU A 171 18.96 -14.20 -19.73
CA LEU A 171 19.58 -15.54 -19.81
C LEU A 171 19.41 -16.29 -18.49
N ARG A 172 19.64 -15.60 -17.37
CA ARG A 172 19.48 -16.16 -16.02
C ARG A 172 18.04 -16.07 -15.49
N ARG A 173 17.14 -15.43 -16.24
CA ARG A 173 15.74 -15.16 -15.86
C ARG A 173 15.66 -14.51 -14.47
N CYS A 174 16.45 -13.49 -14.24
CA CYS A 174 16.46 -12.77 -12.96
C CYS A 174 16.65 -11.27 -13.12
N PHE A 175 16.07 -10.54 -12.17
CA PHE A 175 16.29 -9.11 -12.00
C PHE A 175 17.29 -8.87 -10.86
N GLU A 176 18.44 -8.30 -11.18
CA GLU A 176 19.49 -7.92 -10.23
C GLU A 176 19.24 -6.51 -9.71
N VAL A 177 18.75 -6.41 -8.48
CA VAL A 177 18.41 -5.17 -7.79
C VAL A 177 19.68 -4.48 -7.30
N GLN A 178 19.95 -3.29 -7.81
CA GLN A 178 21.01 -2.40 -7.32
C GLN A 178 20.49 -1.42 -6.29
N PHE A 179 19.27 -0.94 -6.48
CA PHE A 179 18.60 0.00 -5.60
C PHE A 179 17.10 -0.31 -5.55
N ALA A 180 16.52 -0.17 -4.37
CA ALA A 180 15.08 -0.18 -4.15
C ALA A 180 14.77 0.96 -3.17
N ALA A 181 13.73 1.74 -3.47
CA ALA A 181 13.23 2.77 -2.58
C ALA A 181 12.62 2.12 -1.31
N GLY A 182 12.63 2.86 -0.21
CA GLY A 182 11.88 2.45 0.98
C GLY A 182 10.38 2.58 0.73
N ARG A 183 9.60 1.58 1.15
CA ARG A 183 8.13 1.63 1.06
C ARG A 183 7.52 2.29 2.29
N ASP A 184 7.52 1.57 3.41
CA ASP A 184 6.92 1.97 4.68
C ASP A 184 7.56 1.12 5.78
N LEU A 185 7.96 1.74 6.88
CA LEU A 185 8.53 1.04 8.03
C LEU A 185 7.41 0.66 8.99
N ARG A 186 7.31 -0.62 9.32
CA ARG A 186 6.51 -1.03 10.48
C ARG A 186 7.24 -0.63 11.77
N PRO A 187 6.53 -0.24 12.84
CA PRO A 187 7.14 0.07 14.13
C PRO A 187 8.06 -1.05 14.65
N GLU A 188 7.72 -2.32 14.36
CA GLU A 188 8.50 -3.49 14.75
C GLU A 188 9.83 -3.63 13.97
N GLN A 189 9.92 -3.04 12.76
CA GLN A 189 11.15 -3.07 11.95
C GLN A 189 12.21 -2.10 12.47
N LEU A 190 11.83 -1.09 13.25
CA LEU A 190 12.78 -0.14 13.85
C LEU A 190 13.78 -0.83 14.77
N GLY A 191 13.33 -1.80 15.57
CA GLY A 191 14.21 -2.58 16.45
C GLY A 191 15.26 -3.37 15.65
N THR A 192 14.85 -3.99 14.55
CA THR A 192 15.76 -4.72 13.65
C THR A 192 16.76 -3.80 12.98
N MET A 193 16.37 -2.58 12.60
CA MET A 193 17.28 -1.58 12.03
C MET A 193 18.33 -1.15 13.06
N ILE A 194 17.92 -0.83 14.29
CA ILE A 194 18.85 -0.47 15.38
C ILE A 194 19.83 -1.61 15.63
N GLN A 195 19.35 -2.85 15.67
CA GLN A 195 20.21 -4.02 15.86
C GLN A 195 21.19 -4.20 14.70
N THR A 196 20.73 -4.01 13.46
CA THR A 196 21.59 -4.14 12.27
C THR A 196 22.67 -3.07 12.24
N LEU A 197 22.33 -1.81 12.59
CA LEU A 197 23.29 -0.72 12.73
C LEU A 197 24.27 -0.92 13.89
N THR A 198 23.82 -1.58 14.96
CA THR A 198 24.70 -1.94 16.10
C THR A 198 25.67 -3.06 15.74
N ASN A 199 25.30 -3.92 14.80
CA ASN A 199 26.09 -5.07 14.35
C ASN A 199 27.03 -4.75 13.16
N TRP A 200 27.00 -3.52 12.64
CA TRP A 200 27.91 -3.01 11.61
C TRP A 200 29.17 -2.42 12.21
#